data_AF-A0A6M1NG00-F1
#
_entry.id   AF-A0A6M1NG00-F1
#
_cell.length_a   1.000
_cell.length_b   1.000
_cell.length_c   1.000
_cell.angle_alpha   90.00
_cell.angle_beta   90.00
_cell.angle_gamma   90.00
#
_symmetry.space_group_name_H-M   'P 1'
#
loop_
_entity.id
_entity.type
_entity.pdbx_description
1 polymer ?
#
loop_
_entity_poly.entity_id
_entity_poly.type
_entity_poly.pdbx_seq_one_letter_code
_entity_poly.pdbx_strand_id
1 'polypeptide(L)'
;MSVNKYKAPALEKGLAIIEYLALQPTAQSQSEIAIGLDKSPNEIYRMLASLESRGYIQRDTISSKYSLTLKLYYLSHRHSLVEKLRSAALQPMRQTSAIIQQPCHLSVLFNDKVLVVAYSKSPRPIAVMIEEGNLYNMMTTASGKTLLSFLEDNNREQILHQDSSYQKLSKTQKRDFQKELININKQGYTEMPSSYAQGIIDFSVPIGDTTSGITACLTVSKLLTLEDENQPSHEEIIQKLLACKKEIEGNLGLASLPKI
;
A
#
# COMPACT_ATOMS: atom_id res chain seq x y z
N MET A 1 -14.74 -0.17 23.34
CA MET A 1 -13.82 -1.21 23.84
C MET A 1 -14.49 -2.57 23.66
N SER A 2 -14.20 -3.29 22.57
CA SER A 2 -14.58 -4.69 22.43
C SER A 2 -13.44 -5.55 22.96
N VAL A 3 -13.70 -6.21 24.09
CA VAL A 3 -12.79 -7.18 24.71
C VAL A 3 -12.65 -8.37 23.78
N ASN A 4 -11.42 -8.60 23.30
CA ASN A 4 -11.03 -9.73 22.45
C ASN A 4 -11.31 -11.06 23.19
N LYS A 5 -12.44 -11.71 22.88
CA LYS A 5 -12.98 -12.88 23.60
C LYS A 5 -12.49 -14.23 23.06
N TYR A 6 -11.62 -14.23 22.05
CA TYR A 6 -11.02 -15.44 21.47
C TYR A 6 -9.54 -15.21 21.16
N LYS A 7 -8.66 -15.36 22.17
CA LYS A 7 -7.22 -15.42 21.93
C LYS A 7 -6.83 -16.85 21.60
N ALA A 8 -6.09 -17.04 20.50
CA ALA A 8 -5.45 -18.31 20.14
C ALA A 8 -3.92 -18.14 20.26
N PRO A 9 -3.33 -18.27 21.47
CA PRO A 9 -1.96 -17.84 21.72
C PRO A 9 -0.90 -18.52 20.85
N ALA A 10 -1.13 -19.78 20.47
CA ALA A 10 -0.23 -20.51 19.57
C ALA A 10 -0.28 -19.96 18.14
N LEU A 11 -1.46 -19.55 17.65
CA LEU A 11 -1.62 -18.93 16.33
C LEU A 11 -0.93 -17.56 16.29
N GLU A 12 -1.19 -16.72 17.29
CA GLU A 12 -0.55 -15.40 17.44
C GLU A 12 0.98 -15.52 17.41
N LYS A 13 1.54 -16.48 18.17
CA LYS A 13 2.98 -16.76 18.17
C LYS A 13 3.47 -17.24 16.80
N GLY A 14 2.71 -18.09 16.11
CA GLY A 14 3.06 -18.56 14.77
C GLY A 14 3.10 -17.43 13.74
N LEU A 15 2.11 -16.52 13.77
CA LEU A 15 2.07 -15.35 12.88
C LEU A 15 3.21 -14.38 13.18
N ALA A 16 3.47 -14.09 14.46
CA ALA A 16 4.57 -13.23 14.88
C ALA A 16 5.94 -13.75 14.40
N ILE A 17 6.16 -15.07 14.40
CA ILE A 17 7.38 -15.68 13.86
C ILE A 17 7.52 -15.41 12.35
N ILE A 18 6.44 -15.56 11.58
CA ILE A 18 6.45 -15.27 10.14
C ILE A 18 6.79 -13.80 9.90
N GLU A 19 6.11 -12.89 10.60
CA GLU A 19 6.29 -11.45 10.46
C GLU A 19 7.71 -11.02 10.85
N TYR A 20 8.24 -11.57 11.95
CA TYR A 20 9.61 -11.31 12.37
C TYR A 20 10.61 -11.78 11.31
N LEU A 21 10.49 -13.02 10.84
CA LEU A 21 11.39 -13.58 9.82
C LEU A 21 11.31 -12.82 8.48
N ALA A 22 10.15 -12.27 8.13
CA ALA A 22 9.97 -11.45 6.92
C ALA A 22 10.83 -10.17 6.94
N LEU A 23 11.18 -9.67 8.11
CA LEU A 23 12.00 -8.47 8.30
C LEU A 23 13.51 -8.79 8.35
N GLN A 24 13.90 -10.07 8.37
CA GLN A 24 15.30 -10.44 8.53
C GLN A 24 15.97 -10.66 7.18
N PRO A 25 17.15 -10.05 6.93
CA PRO A 25 17.89 -10.25 5.68
C PRO A 25 18.53 -11.65 5.60
N THR A 26 18.65 -12.36 6.72
CA THR A 26 19.30 -13.66 6.83
C THR A 26 18.51 -14.62 7.72
N ALA A 27 18.74 -15.92 7.54
CA ALA A 27 18.12 -16.94 8.37
C ALA A 27 18.46 -16.75 9.86
N GLN A 28 17.51 -17.06 10.74
CA GLN A 28 17.63 -16.85 12.19
C GLN A 28 17.52 -18.17 12.96
N SER A 29 18.34 -18.35 13.98
CA SER A 29 18.22 -19.44 14.94
C SER A 29 16.99 -19.28 15.82
N GLN A 30 16.55 -20.36 16.47
CA GLN A 30 15.44 -20.33 17.42
C GLN A 30 15.64 -19.31 18.54
N SER A 31 16.88 -19.16 19.05
CA SER A 31 17.18 -18.19 20.10
C SER A 31 17.09 -16.75 19.60
N GLU A 32 17.61 -16.46 18.41
CA GLU A 32 17.52 -15.13 17.78
C GLU A 32 16.04 -14.73 17.58
N ILE A 33 15.22 -15.64 17.07
CA ILE A 33 13.76 -15.42 16.89
C ILE A 33 13.07 -15.17 18.23
N ALA A 34 13.37 -15.97 19.25
CA ALA A 34 12.78 -15.83 20.56
C ALA A 34 13.11 -14.47 21.19
N ILE A 35 14.37 -14.05 21.12
CA ILE A 35 14.83 -12.74 21.58
C ILE A 35 14.12 -11.62 20.82
N GLY A 36 14.06 -11.71 19.49
CA GLY A 36 13.41 -10.71 18.64
C GLY A 36 11.91 -10.54 18.90
N LEU A 37 11.25 -11.55 19.46
CA LEU A 37 9.82 -11.54 19.81
C LEU A 37 9.54 -11.31 21.31
N ASP A 38 10.58 -11.08 22.11
CA ASP A 38 10.48 -11.01 23.58
C ASP A 38 9.77 -12.26 24.15
N LYS A 39 10.29 -13.44 23.81
CA LYS A 39 9.79 -14.76 24.19
C LYS A 39 10.94 -15.69 24.55
N SER A 40 10.63 -16.83 25.17
CA SER A 40 11.61 -17.91 25.37
C SER A 40 11.66 -18.88 24.19
N PRO A 41 12.80 -19.55 23.92
CA PRO A 41 12.90 -20.57 22.88
C PRO A 41 11.83 -21.67 22.99
N ASN A 42 11.54 -22.12 24.21
CA ASN A 42 10.53 -23.17 24.45
C ASN A 42 9.12 -22.69 24.10
N GLU A 43 8.82 -21.41 24.28
CA GLU A 43 7.51 -20.84 23.97
C GLU A 43 7.18 -20.80 22.48
N ILE A 44 8.20 -20.76 21.61
CA ILE A 44 8.03 -20.67 20.15
C ILE A 44 8.33 -21.97 19.42
N TYR A 45 9.00 -22.93 20.09
CA TYR A 45 9.44 -24.20 19.49
C TYR A 45 8.32 -24.94 18.75
N ARG A 46 7.17 -25.13 19.40
CA ARG A 46 6.04 -25.85 18.79
C ARG A 46 5.47 -25.13 17.56
N MET A 47 5.59 -23.80 17.54
CA MET A 47 5.13 -22.99 16.42
C MET A 47 6.12 -23.08 15.26
N LEU A 48 7.43 -23.05 15.52
CA LEU A 48 8.46 -23.31 14.50
C LEU A 48 8.26 -24.68 13.84
N ALA A 49 8.09 -25.74 14.64
CA ALA A 49 7.85 -27.09 14.12
C ALA A 49 6.56 -27.18 13.28
N SER A 50 5.49 -26.53 13.72
CA SER A 50 4.22 -26.47 12.97
C SER A 50 4.37 -25.69 11.66
N LEU A 51 5.05 -24.55 11.68
CA LEU A 51 5.31 -23.74 10.48
C LEU A 51 6.21 -24.48 9.49
N GLU A 52 7.24 -25.18 9.96
CA GLU A 52 8.16 -25.97 9.16
C GLU A 52 7.45 -27.17 8.52
N SER A 53 6.70 -27.96 9.30
CA SER A 53 5.92 -29.09 8.77
C SER A 53 4.84 -28.65 7.77
N ARG A 54 4.29 -27.45 7.94
CA ARG A 54 3.38 -26.83 6.98
C ARG A 54 4.12 -26.11 5.84
N GLY A 55 5.45 -26.09 5.83
CA GLY A 55 6.27 -25.50 4.77
C GLY A 55 6.20 -23.97 4.66
N TYR A 56 5.77 -23.25 5.70
CA TYR A 56 5.85 -21.78 5.74
C TYR A 56 7.28 -21.30 5.97
N ILE A 57 8.03 -22.05 6.78
CA ILE A 57 9.45 -21.85 7.02
C ILE A 57 10.21 -23.12 6.67
N GLN A 58 11.51 -22.98 6.47
CA GLN A 58 12.43 -24.11 6.35
C GLN A 58 13.55 -23.95 7.37
N ARG A 59 14.05 -25.07 7.90
CA ARG A 59 15.21 -25.10 8.78
C ARG A 59 16.40 -25.66 8.00
N ASP A 60 17.48 -24.90 7.96
CA ASP A 60 18.74 -25.38 7.42
C ASP A 60 19.33 -26.46 8.33
N THR A 61 19.73 -27.60 7.75
CA THR A 61 20.14 -28.78 8.53
C THR A 61 21.51 -28.61 9.17
N ILE A 62 22.36 -27.72 8.64
CA ILE A 62 23.72 -27.49 9.13
C ILE A 62 23.72 -26.42 10.22
N SER A 63 23.18 -25.24 9.90
CA SER A 63 23.15 -24.08 10.80
C SER A 63 22.01 -24.11 11.80
N SER A 64 21.01 -24.97 11.62
CA SER A 64 19.77 -25.00 12.41
C SER A 64 18.98 -23.69 12.40
N LYS A 65 19.24 -22.80 11.44
CA LYS A 65 18.55 -21.53 11.29
C LYS A 65 17.32 -21.67 10.40
N TYR A 66 16.31 -20.86 10.68
CA TYR A 66 15.03 -20.82 9.99
C TYR A 66 14.97 -19.64 9.02
N SER A 67 14.39 -19.86 7.86
CA SER A 67 14.04 -18.80 6.90
C SER A 67 12.62 -19.02 6.36
N LEU A 68 11.99 -17.96 5.87
CA LEU A 68 10.73 -18.09 5.12
C LEU A 68 10.96 -18.90 3.84
N THR A 69 9.95 -19.64 3.41
CA THR A 69 9.89 -20.26 2.09
C THR A 69 9.07 -19.40 1.12
N LEU A 70 8.97 -19.82 -0.14
CA LEU A 70 8.08 -19.18 -1.12
C LEU A 70 6.59 -19.49 -0.91
N LYS A 71 6.20 -20.21 0.16
CA LYS A 71 4.80 -20.60 0.37
C LYS A 71 3.86 -19.41 0.51
N LEU A 72 4.27 -18.35 1.23
CA LEU A 72 3.43 -17.16 1.38
C LEU A 72 3.22 -16.44 0.04
N TYR A 73 4.28 -16.33 -0.77
CA TYR A 73 4.21 -15.82 -2.13
C TYR A 73 3.25 -16.66 -3.00
N TYR A 74 3.37 -17.98 -2.95
CA TYR A 74 2.49 -18.89 -3.68
C TYR A 74 1.02 -18.71 -3.27
N LEU A 75 0.73 -18.62 -1.97
CA LEU A 75 -0.63 -18.46 -1.45
C LEU A 75 -1.21 -17.09 -1.83
N SER A 76 -0.42 -16.03 -1.78
CA SER A 76 -0.89 -14.68 -2.13
C SER A 76 -1.26 -14.56 -3.61
N HIS A 77 -0.65 -15.35 -4.51
CA HIS A 77 -0.91 -15.23 -5.95
C HIS A 77 -2.07 -16.10 -6.47
N ARG A 78 -2.62 -17.05 -5.69
CA ARG A 78 -3.63 -17.98 -6.22
C ARG A 78 -5.00 -17.34 -6.48
N HIS A 79 -5.40 -16.32 -5.73
CA HIS A 79 -6.73 -15.67 -5.86
C HIS A 79 -6.75 -14.20 -5.44
N SER A 80 -5.64 -13.48 -5.57
CA SER A 80 -5.58 -12.10 -5.06
C SER A 80 -6.19 -11.09 -6.03
N LEU A 81 -7.14 -10.30 -5.53
CA LEU A 81 -7.60 -9.06 -6.18
C LEU A 81 -6.43 -8.13 -6.50
N VAL A 82 -5.38 -8.13 -5.66
CA VAL A 82 -4.16 -7.37 -5.90
C VAL A 82 -3.44 -7.85 -7.15
N GLU A 83 -3.37 -9.16 -7.40
CA GLU A 83 -2.69 -9.66 -8.61
C GLU A 83 -3.47 -9.34 -9.89
N LYS A 84 -4.81 -9.43 -9.85
CA LYS A 84 -5.65 -8.95 -10.95
C LYS A 84 -5.44 -7.46 -11.23
N LEU A 85 -5.41 -6.65 -10.17
CA LEU A 85 -5.16 -5.22 -10.23
C LEU A 85 -3.76 -4.91 -10.79
N ARG A 86 -2.72 -5.60 -10.33
CA ARG A 86 -1.35 -5.49 -10.86
C ARG A 86 -1.28 -5.82 -12.34
N SER A 87 -1.84 -6.97 -12.72
CA SER A 87 -1.85 -7.44 -14.10
C SER A 87 -2.56 -6.45 -15.03
N ALA A 88 -3.66 -5.84 -14.58
CA ALA A 88 -4.37 -4.80 -15.32
C ALA A 88 -3.59 -3.48 -15.42
N ALA A 89 -2.71 -3.18 -14.46
CA ALA A 89 -2.09 -1.87 -14.29
C ALA A 89 -0.67 -1.74 -14.82
N LEU A 90 0.15 -2.80 -14.78
CA LEU A 90 1.58 -2.70 -15.05
C LEU A 90 1.90 -2.16 -16.46
N GLN A 91 1.16 -2.55 -17.48
CA GLN A 91 1.37 -2.03 -18.83
C GLN A 91 0.95 -0.56 -18.99
N PRO A 92 -0.30 -0.15 -18.65
CA PRO A 92 -0.71 1.26 -18.69
C PRO A 92 0.22 2.18 -17.89
N MET A 93 0.65 1.73 -16.71
CA MET A 93 1.59 2.46 -15.85
C MET A 93 2.94 2.68 -16.54
N ARG A 94 3.52 1.64 -17.16
CA ARG A 94 4.79 1.77 -17.89
C ARG A 94 4.71 2.76 -19.05
N GLN A 95 3.63 2.71 -19.82
CA GLN A 95 3.41 3.65 -20.93
C GLN A 95 3.27 5.09 -20.42
N THR A 96 2.48 5.27 -19.35
CA THR A 96 2.28 6.57 -18.72
C THR A 96 3.59 7.15 -18.20
N SER A 97 4.37 6.37 -17.44
CA SER A 97 5.68 6.77 -16.92
C SER A 97 6.67 7.12 -18.03
N ALA A 98 6.65 6.40 -19.16
CA ALA A 98 7.51 6.71 -20.31
C ALA A 98 7.13 8.06 -20.95
N ILE A 99 5.83 8.35 -21.06
CA ILE A 99 5.31 9.59 -21.68
C ILE A 99 5.60 10.80 -20.80
N ILE A 100 5.25 10.74 -19.51
CA ILE A 100 5.40 11.87 -18.58
C ILE A 100 6.81 11.95 -17.98
N GLN A 101 7.66 10.95 -18.23
CA GLN A 101 9.00 10.81 -17.67
C GLN A 101 9.05 10.86 -16.13
N GLN A 102 7.99 10.45 -15.45
CA GLN A 102 7.89 10.39 -13.98
C GLN A 102 7.51 8.98 -13.54
N PRO A 103 7.94 8.55 -12.34
CA PRO A 103 7.52 7.27 -11.80
C PRO A 103 6.02 7.29 -11.48
N CYS A 104 5.37 6.13 -11.54
CA CYS A 104 4.05 5.96 -10.96
C CYS A 104 3.98 4.70 -10.12
N HIS A 105 3.10 4.71 -9.13
CA HIS A 105 2.85 3.56 -8.27
C HIS A 105 1.35 3.35 -8.08
N LEU A 106 0.99 2.10 -7.84
CA LEU A 106 -0.36 1.67 -7.55
C LEU A 106 -0.43 1.26 -6.10
N SER A 107 -1.48 1.69 -5.42
CA SER A 107 -1.68 1.43 -4.00
C SER A 107 -3.11 1.00 -3.67
N VAL A 108 -3.27 0.31 -2.55
CA VAL A 108 -4.56 -0.14 -2.03
C VAL A 108 -4.68 0.18 -0.55
N LEU A 109 -5.91 0.21 -0.04
CA LEU A 109 -6.15 0.25 1.40
C LEU A 109 -5.79 -1.11 2.04
N PHE A 110 -4.92 -1.09 3.04
CA PHE A 110 -4.55 -2.26 3.83
C PHE A 110 -4.40 -1.86 5.29
N ASN A 111 -5.23 -2.41 6.19
CA ASN A 111 -5.18 -2.15 7.63
C ASN A 111 -5.01 -0.66 7.99
N ASP A 112 -5.91 0.19 7.46
CA ASP A 112 -5.92 1.64 7.71
C ASP A 112 -4.63 2.36 7.26
N LYS A 113 -3.89 1.74 6.32
CA LYS A 113 -2.69 2.26 5.66
C LYS A 113 -2.82 2.16 4.15
N VAL A 114 -1.98 2.92 3.46
CA VAL A 114 -1.76 2.79 2.02
C VAL A 114 -0.69 1.73 1.82
N LEU A 115 -1.00 0.64 1.13
CA LEU A 115 -0.02 -0.37 0.71
C LEU A 115 0.32 -0.20 -0.76
N VAL A 116 1.60 -0.05 -1.08
CA VAL A 116 2.06 -0.01 -2.49
C VAL A 116 2.12 -1.42 -3.03
N VAL A 117 1.42 -1.64 -4.14
CA VAL A 117 1.25 -2.96 -4.76
C VAL A 117 1.76 -3.02 -6.19
N ALA A 118 2.19 -1.93 -6.80
CA ALA A 118 2.94 -1.96 -8.05
C ALA A 118 3.74 -0.67 -8.21
N TYR A 119 4.89 -0.76 -8.86
CA TYR A 119 5.70 0.41 -9.20
C TYR A 119 6.13 0.37 -10.67
N SER A 120 6.12 1.53 -11.32
CA SER A 120 6.67 1.75 -12.65
C SER A 120 7.69 2.86 -12.59
N LYS A 121 8.92 2.53 -13.02
CA LYS A 121 10.05 3.45 -12.98
C LYS A 121 9.90 4.59 -14.00
N SER A 122 10.45 5.75 -13.66
CA SER A 122 10.76 6.78 -14.64
C SER A 122 11.89 6.32 -15.57
N PRO A 123 11.89 6.73 -16.86
CA PRO A 123 13.03 6.57 -17.75
C PRO A 123 14.20 7.52 -17.44
N ARG A 124 14.04 8.50 -16.54
CA ARG A 124 15.07 9.48 -16.21
C ARG A 124 16.19 8.86 -15.35
N PRO A 125 17.43 9.39 -15.44
CA PRO A 125 18.56 8.91 -14.63
C PRO A 125 18.39 9.19 -13.13
N ILE A 126 17.62 10.23 -12.77
CA ILE A 126 17.29 10.58 -11.39
C ILE A 126 15.77 10.58 -11.27
N ALA A 127 15.24 9.78 -10.35
CA ALA A 127 13.81 9.64 -10.10
C ALA A 127 13.53 9.17 -8.68
N VAL A 128 12.31 9.45 -8.20
CA VAL A 128 11.80 8.97 -6.93
C VAL A 128 11.48 7.48 -7.02
N MET A 129 11.92 6.68 -6.06
CA MET A 129 11.56 5.26 -5.95
C MET A 129 10.59 5.06 -4.78
N ILE A 130 9.45 4.43 -5.06
CA ILE A 130 8.45 4.05 -4.07
C ILE A 130 8.36 2.52 -4.11
N GLU A 131 8.85 1.86 -3.08
CA GLU A 131 8.98 0.40 -3.08
C GLU A 131 7.63 -0.30 -2.91
N GLU A 132 7.46 -1.41 -3.64
CA GLU A 132 6.33 -2.31 -3.45
C GLU A 132 6.42 -2.98 -2.08
N GLY A 133 5.29 -3.11 -1.38
CA GLY A 133 5.23 -3.61 -0.01
C GLY A 133 5.31 -2.53 1.07
N ASN A 134 5.69 -1.29 0.73
CA ASN A 134 5.73 -0.21 1.71
C ASN A 134 4.33 0.25 2.14
N LEU A 135 4.25 0.63 3.42
CA LEU A 135 3.05 1.16 4.05
C LEU A 135 3.19 2.66 4.32
N TYR A 136 2.18 3.43 3.92
CA TYR A 136 2.13 4.88 4.12
C TYR A 136 0.89 5.31 4.90
N ASN A 137 0.97 6.49 5.53
CA ASN A 137 -0.13 7.06 6.30
C ASN A 137 -1.25 7.57 5.39
N MET A 138 -2.50 7.24 5.74
CA MET A 138 -3.70 7.62 4.97
C MET A 138 -3.97 9.12 4.95
N MET A 139 -3.61 9.87 6.00
CA MET A 139 -3.91 11.29 6.11
C MET A 139 -2.86 12.21 5.49
N THR A 140 -1.60 11.77 5.41
CA THR A 140 -0.49 12.66 5.03
C THR A 140 -0.05 12.50 3.58
N THR A 141 -0.45 11.43 2.91
CA THR A 141 -0.07 11.14 1.52
C THR A 141 -1.20 11.49 0.55
N ALA A 142 -0.85 11.86 -0.68
CA ALA A 142 -1.82 12.10 -1.75
C ALA A 142 -2.67 10.85 -2.03
N SER A 143 -2.03 9.67 -2.08
CA SER A 143 -2.70 8.39 -2.25
C SER A 143 -3.65 8.07 -1.10
N GLY A 144 -3.22 8.32 0.13
CA GLY A 144 -4.04 8.15 1.32
C GLY A 144 -5.28 9.03 1.34
N LYS A 145 -5.12 10.34 1.10
CA LYS A 145 -6.26 11.29 1.06
C LYS A 145 -7.21 10.95 -0.08
N THR A 146 -6.67 10.54 -1.23
CA THR A 146 -7.46 10.04 -2.35
C THR A 146 -8.27 8.82 -1.91
N LEU A 147 -7.65 7.76 -1.38
CA LEU A 147 -8.37 6.58 -0.91
C LEU A 147 -9.44 6.95 0.12
N LEU A 148 -9.11 7.74 1.16
CA LEU A 148 -10.06 8.21 2.16
C LEU A 148 -11.27 8.91 1.54
N SER A 149 -11.06 9.77 0.54
CA SER A 149 -12.14 10.53 -0.10
C SER A 149 -13.12 9.67 -0.90
N PHE A 150 -12.72 8.47 -1.33
CA PHE A 150 -13.56 7.54 -2.11
C PHE A 150 -14.12 6.37 -1.28
N LEU A 151 -13.82 6.33 0.02
CA LEU A 151 -14.44 5.39 0.94
C LEU A 151 -15.83 5.86 1.38
N GLU A 152 -16.68 4.88 1.71
CA GLU A 152 -17.92 5.11 2.45
C GLU A 152 -17.66 5.83 3.78
N ASP A 153 -18.59 6.70 4.16
CA ASP A 153 -18.46 7.59 5.31
C ASP A 153 -18.12 6.84 6.60
N ASN A 154 -18.79 5.72 6.88
CA ASN A 154 -18.55 4.91 8.08
C ASN A 154 -17.12 4.33 8.11
N ASN A 155 -16.64 3.79 6.99
CA ASN A 155 -15.30 3.22 6.89
C ASN A 155 -14.23 4.31 7.02
N ARG A 156 -14.46 5.45 6.38
CA ARG A 156 -13.59 6.63 6.47
C ARG A 156 -13.49 7.13 7.91
N GLU A 157 -14.62 7.28 8.60
CA GLU A 157 -14.64 7.72 10.00
C GLU A 157 -13.93 6.73 10.91
N GLN A 158 -14.15 5.43 10.73
CA GLN A 158 -13.47 4.39 11.50
C GLN A 158 -11.94 4.47 11.35
N ILE A 159 -11.43 4.63 10.12
CA ILE A 159 -9.98 4.79 9.86
C ILE A 159 -9.45 6.05 10.55
N LEU A 160 -10.14 7.18 10.36
CA LEU A 160 -9.71 8.45 10.94
C LEU A 160 -9.71 8.43 12.46
N HIS A 161 -10.71 7.80 13.09
CA HIS A 161 -10.76 7.68 14.53
C HIS A 161 -9.66 6.78 15.11
N GLN A 162 -9.09 5.86 14.32
CA GLN A 162 -7.94 5.05 14.73
C GLN A 162 -6.59 5.77 14.52
N ASP A 163 -6.53 6.79 13.66
CA ASP A 163 -5.30 7.55 13.44
C ASP A 163 -5.02 8.53 14.61
N SER A 164 -3.89 8.30 15.30
CA SER A 164 -3.47 9.13 16.44
C SER A 164 -3.26 10.61 16.09
N SER A 165 -2.90 10.92 14.84
CA SER A 165 -2.72 12.29 14.35
C SER A 165 -4.07 12.97 14.17
N TYR A 166 -5.06 12.26 13.61
CA TYR A 166 -6.44 12.76 13.53
C TYR A 166 -7.00 13.04 14.91
N GLN A 167 -6.79 12.14 15.87
CA GLN A 167 -7.32 12.31 17.23
C GLN A 167 -6.85 13.61 17.88
N LYS A 168 -5.58 14.00 17.65
CA LYS A 168 -4.95 15.23 18.16
C LYS A 168 -5.47 16.51 17.50
N LEU A 169 -6.16 16.41 16.35
CA LEU A 169 -6.74 17.59 15.70
C LEU A 169 -7.88 18.18 16.53
N SER A 170 -7.91 19.51 16.59
CA SER A 170 -9.05 20.28 17.09
C SER A 170 -10.32 20.02 16.26
N LYS A 171 -11.49 20.39 16.82
CA LYS A 171 -12.78 20.26 16.10
C LYS A 171 -12.77 20.98 14.74
N THR A 172 -12.17 22.17 14.68
CA THR A 172 -12.06 22.95 13.43
C THR A 172 -11.18 22.24 12.41
N GLN A 173 -10.00 21.77 12.82
CA GLN A 173 -9.09 21.03 11.94
C GLN A 173 -9.71 19.72 11.41
N LYS A 174 -10.46 18.98 12.26
CA LYS A 174 -11.19 17.79 11.80
C LYS A 174 -12.24 18.14 10.74
N ARG A 175 -13.01 19.21 10.96
CA ARG A 175 -13.99 19.70 9.99
C ARG A 175 -13.34 20.12 8.68
N ASP A 176 -12.21 20.81 8.73
CA ASP A 176 -11.51 21.27 7.52
C ASP A 176 -10.88 20.11 6.75
N PHE A 177 -10.33 19.12 7.45
CA PHE A 177 -9.85 17.89 6.82
C PHE A 177 -10.99 17.11 6.15
N GLN A 178 -12.16 16.99 6.80
CA GLN A 178 -13.32 16.36 6.17
C GLN A 178 -13.80 17.12 4.91
N LYS A 179 -13.80 18.46 4.94
CA LYS A 179 -14.09 19.28 3.75
C LYS A 179 -13.08 19.03 2.63
N GLU A 180 -11.80 18.91 2.97
CA GLU A 180 -10.74 18.59 2.01
C GLU A 180 -11.05 17.27 1.29
N LEU A 181 -11.38 16.22 2.04
CA LEU A 181 -11.74 14.91 1.45
C LEU A 181 -12.98 15.00 0.55
N ILE A 182 -14.00 15.78 0.93
CA ILE A 182 -15.19 16.00 0.08
C ILE A 182 -14.80 16.70 -1.22
N ASN A 183 -13.89 17.68 -1.17
CA ASN A 183 -13.41 18.37 -2.37
C ASN A 183 -12.60 17.45 -3.27
N ILE A 184 -11.73 16.60 -2.70
CA ILE A 184 -10.99 15.57 -3.44
C ILE A 184 -11.94 14.60 -4.14
N ASN A 185 -12.98 14.14 -3.46
CA ASN A 185 -13.99 13.26 -4.07
C ASN A 185 -14.68 13.93 -5.26
N LYS A 186 -15.08 15.21 -5.11
CA LYS A 186 -15.74 15.99 -6.16
C LYS A 186 -14.85 16.24 -7.38
N GLN A 187 -13.57 16.57 -7.16
CA GLN A 187 -12.64 16.89 -8.26
C GLN A 187 -12.10 15.63 -8.95
N GLY A 188 -12.05 14.48 -8.26
CA GLY A 188 -11.65 13.21 -8.83
C GLY A 188 -10.15 12.90 -8.80
N TYR A 189 -9.34 13.78 -8.20
CA TYR A 189 -7.89 13.62 -8.06
C TYR A 189 -7.36 14.34 -6.82
N THR A 190 -6.12 14.09 -6.43
CA THR A 190 -5.37 14.87 -5.44
C THR A 190 -4.08 15.38 -6.07
N GLU A 191 -3.73 16.63 -5.81
CA GLU A 191 -2.41 17.20 -6.10
C GLU A 191 -1.91 17.84 -4.80
N MET A 192 -0.73 17.42 -4.33
CA MET A 192 -0.13 18.03 -3.14
C MET A 192 1.39 17.79 -3.07
N PRO A 193 2.13 18.66 -2.37
CA PRO A 193 3.52 18.38 -2.02
C PRO A 193 3.64 17.10 -1.19
N SER A 194 4.71 16.33 -1.42
CA SER A 194 4.96 15.12 -0.65
C SER A 194 5.30 15.43 0.80
N SER A 195 4.71 14.66 1.72
CA SER A 195 5.02 14.76 3.15
C SER A 195 6.33 14.07 3.55
N TYR A 196 6.94 13.28 2.66
CA TYR A 196 8.14 12.49 2.94
C TYR A 196 9.43 13.11 2.43
N ALA A 197 9.37 13.91 1.36
CA ALA A 197 10.56 14.54 0.80
C ALA A 197 10.22 15.88 0.12
N GLN A 198 11.06 16.87 0.41
CA GLN A 198 10.97 18.20 -0.21
C GLN A 198 11.32 18.11 -1.70
N GLY A 199 10.65 18.94 -2.51
CA GLY A 199 10.86 18.94 -3.95
C GLY A 199 10.11 17.85 -4.70
N ILE A 200 9.18 17.14 -4.04
CA ILE A 200 8.28 16.18 -4.69
C ILE A 200 6.84 16.68 -4.63
N ILE A 201 6.13 16.56 -5.75
CA ILE A 201 4.68 16.79 -5.83
C ILE A 201 4.01 15.48 -6.25
N ASP A 202 3.04 15.04 -5.47
CA ASP A 202 2.29 13.82 -5.70
C ASP A 202 0.93 14.13 -6.33
N PHE A 203 0.61 13.40 -7.41
CA PHE A 203 -0.66 13.47 -8.15
C PHE A 203 -1.34 12.12 -8.06
N SER A 204 -2.58 12.06 -7.58
CA SER A 204 -3.26 10.78 -7.30
C SER A 204 -4.67 10.76 -7.86
N VAL A 205 -5.09 9.61 -8.39
CA VAL A 205 -6.47 9.35 -8.84
C VAL A 205 -6.95 8.01 -8.28
N PRO A 206 -8.23 7.88 -7.93
CA PRO A 206 -8.79 6.62 -7.46
C PRO A 206 -8.95 5.65 -8.64
N ILE A 207 -8.83 4.35 -8.39
CA ILE A 207 -9.23 3.28 -9.30
C ILE A 207 -10.32 2.47 -8.62
N GLY A 208 -11.44 2.30 -9.33
CA GLY A 208 -12.63 1.66 -8.78
C GLY A 208 -13.33 2.50 -7.71
N ASP A 209 -14.34 1.88 -7.10
CA ASP A 209 -15.12 2.39 -5.97
C ASP A 209 -15.66 1.24 -5.09
N THR A 210 -16.40 1.57 -4.04
CA THR A 210 -16.98 0.55 -3.14
C THR A 210 -17.98 -0.38 -3.84
N THR A 211 -18.67 0.09 -4.87
CA THR A 211 -19.60 -0.72 -5.68
C THR A 211 -18.85 -1.77 -6.50
N SER A 212 -17.68 -1.42 -7.02
CA SER A 212 -16.82 -2.29 -7.82
C SER A 212 -16.10 -3.37 -6.98
N GLY A 213 -16.06 -3.20 -5.65
CA GLY A 213 -15.25 -4.03 -4.76
C GLY A 213 -13.73 -3.79 -4.89
N ILE A 214 -13.32 -2.79 -5.67
CA ILE A 214 -11.92 -2.40 -5.87
C ILE A 214 -11.75 -0.98 -5.33
N THR A 215 -10.87 -0.82 -4.35
CA THR A 215 -10.48 0.49 -3.80
C THR A 215 -8.97 0.63 -3.89
N ALA A 216 -8.53 1.26 -4.97
CA ALA A 216 -7.12 1.46 -5.27
C ALA A 216 -6.84 2.92 -5.64
N CYS A 217 -5.57 3.27 -5.70
CA CYS A 217 -5.13 4.62 -6.07
C CYS A 217 -3.87 4.53 -6.94
N LEU A 218 -3.91 5.22 -8.07
CA LEU A 218 -2.77 5.41 -8.96
C LEU A 218 -2.15 6.78 -8.68
N THR A 219 -0.84 6.80 -8.48
CA THR A 219 -0.12 8.01 -8.06
C THR A 219 1.14 8.22 -8.89
N VAL A 220 1.37 9.47 -9.32
CA VAL A 220 2.64 9.94 -9.91
C VAL A 220 3.33 10.83 -8.89
N SER A 221 4.64 10.59 -8.70
CA SER A 221 5.49 11.40 -7.82
C SER A 221 6.47 12.19 -8.68
N LYS A 222 6.18 13.48 -8.89
CA LYS A 222 6.99 14.39 -9.72
C LYS A 222 8.14 14.96 -8.90
N LEU A 223 9.37 14.75 -9.37
CA LEU A 223 10.55 15.41 -8.82
C LEU A 223 10.75 16.80 -9.46
N LEU A 224 10.80 17.85 -8.65
CA LEU A 224 11.13 19.21 -9.08
C LEU A 224 12.63 19.29 -9.36
N THR A 225 12.99 19.69 -10.58
CA THR A 225 14.39 19.89 -11.00
C THR A 225 14.64 21.37 -11.29
N LEU A 226 15.89 21.82 -11.12
CA LEU A 226 16.27 23.22 -11.22
C LEU A 226 16.12 23.81 -12.64
N GLU A 227 16.30 22.99 -13.68
CA GLU A 227 16.32 23.45 -15.08
C GLU A 227 15.79 22.35 -16.02
N ASP A 228 14.48 22.25 -16.20
CA ASP A 228 13.91 21.37 -17.22
C ASP A 228 12.60 21.94 -17.77
N GLU A 229 12.72 22.69 -18.87
CA GLU A 229 11.60 23.25 -19.63
C GLU A 229 10.71 22.15 -20.26
N ASN A 230 11.17 20.90 -20.31
CA ASN A 230 10.44 19.77 -20.90
C ASN A 230 9.73 18.90 -19.85
N GLN A 231 9.60 19.36 -18.59
CA GLN A 231 8.76 18.65 -17.63
C GLN A 231 7.29 18.82 -17.99
N PRO A 232 6.48 17.75 -17.89
CA PRO A 232 5.05 17.88 -18.07
C PRO A 232 4.48 18.83 -17.02
N SER A 233 3.56 19.67 -17.47
CA SER A 233 2.72 20.50 -16.62
C SER A 233 1.89 19.63 -15.68
N HIS A 234 1.38 20.23 -14.61
CA HIS A 234 0.55 19.54 -13.64
C HIS A 234 -0.74 19.01 -14.29
N GLU A 235 -1.32 19.81 -15.18
CA GLU A 235 -2.49 19.43 -15.97
C GLU A 235 -2.21 18.22 -16.87
N GLU A 236 -1.08 18.21 -17.60
CA GLU A 236 -0.70 17.07 -18.43
C GLU A 236 -0.51 15.79 -17.61
N ILE A 237 0.10 15.87 -16.42
CA ILE A 237 0.24 14.72 -15.53
C ILE A 237 -1.13 14.19 -15.14
N ILE A 238 -2.04 15.05 -14.68
CA ILE A 238 -3.40 14.65 -14.27
C ILE A 238 -4.15 14.01 -15.44
N GLN A 239 -4.10 14.60 -16.64
CA GLN A 239 -4.75 14.05 -17.83
C GLN A 239 -4.20 12.66 -18.20
N LYS A 240 -2.88 12.48 -18.17
CA LYS A 240 -2.26 11.18 -18.42
C LYS A 240 -2.58 10.16 -17.33
N LEU A 241 -2.69 10.60 -16.08
CA LEU A 241 -3.06 9.76 -14.95
C LEU A 241 -4.51 9.28 -15.07
N LEU A 242 -5.44 10.15 -15.47
CA LEU A 242 -6.84 9.81 -15.73
C LEU A 242 -7.00 8.88 -16.94
N ALA A 243 -6.22 9.09 -17.99
CA ALA A 243 -6.19 8.17 -19.15
C ALA A 243 -5.68 6.78 -18.74
N CYS A 244 -4.60 6.72 -17.96
CA CYS A 244 -4.06 5.50 -17.40
C CYS A 244 -5.10 4.79 -16.53
N LYS A 245 -5.72 5.50 -15.59
CA LYS A 245 -6.84 5.01 -14.77
C LYS A 245 -7.90 4.32 -15.64
N LYS A 246 -8.37 4.99 -16.70
CA LYS A 246 -9.42 4.47 -17.57
C LYS A 246 -9.02 3.16 -18.26
N GLU A 247 -7.76 3.06 -18.69
CA GLU A 247 -7.23 1.83 -19.29
C GLU A 247 -7.17 0.70 -18.25
N ILE A 248 -6.72 0.99 -17.02
CA ILE A 248 -6.69 0.02 -15.92
C ILE A 248 -8.11 -0.46 -15.58
N GLU A 249 -9.06 0.45 -15.44
CA GLU A 249 -10.47 0.13 -15.18
C GLU A 249 -11.09 -0.70 -16.32
N GLY A 250 -10.73 -0.40 -17.58
CA GLY A 250 -11.11 -1.21 -18.74
C GLY A 250 -10.55 -2.63 -18.67
N ASN A 251 -9.26 -2.79 -18.34
CA ASN A 251 -8.61 -4.08 -18.17
C ASN A 251 -9.19 -4.90 -17.00
N LEU A 252 -9.74 -4.23 -15.99
CA LEU A 252 -10.44 -4.85 -14.86
C LEU A 252 -11.91 -5.18 -15.16
N GLY A 253 -12.45 -4.72 -16.29
CA GLY A 253 -13.86 -4.86 -16.61
C GLY A 253 -14.78 -3.96 -15.78
N LEU A 254 -14.25 -2.89 -15.18
CA LEU A 254 -15.01 -1.91 -14.37
C LEU A 254 -15.74 -0.86 -15.23
N ALA A 255 -16.18 -1.23 -16.43
CA ALA A 255 -16.75 -0.29 -17.39
C ALA A 255 -17.77 0.63 -16.71
N SER A 256 -17.53 1.94 -16.81
CA SER A 256 -18.33 2.98 -16.20
C SER A 256 -19.77 2.90 -16.72
N LEU A 257 -20.66 2.31 -15.92
CA LEU A 257 -22.08 2.52 -16.10
C LEU A 257 -22.32 4.03 -15.90
N PRO A 258 -23.02 4.71 -16.83
CA PRO A 258 -23.40 6.09 -16.59
C PRO A 258 -24.19 6.15 -15.28
N LYS A 259 -23.81 7.07 -14.39
CA LYS A 259 -24.65 7.42 -13.24
C LYS A 259 -25.98 7.93 -13.82
N ILE A 260 -27.03 7.12 -13.69
CA ILE A 260 -28.42 7.47 -14.04
C ILE A 260 -28.91 8.53 -13.06
#